data_AF-A0A1J8Q8T7-F1
#
_entry.id   AF-A0A1J8Q8T7-F1
#
_cell.length_a   1.000
_cell.length_b   1.000
_cell.length_c   1.000
_cell.angle_alpha   90.00
_cell.angle_beta   90.00
_cell.angle_gamma   90.00
#
_symmetry.space_group_name_H-M   'P 1'
#
loop_
_entity.id
_entity.type
_entity.pdbx_description
1 polymer ?
#
loop_
_entity_poly.entity_id
_entity_poly.type
_entity_poly.pdbx_seq_one_letter_code
_entity_poly.pdbx_strand_id
1 'polypeptide(L)'
;MATWKHLSNLPTLLTLRIYERDIHHPMDWDHLYSAHFFNLTTLTFCVNTSADVITVMQHSEFPLLQEFKLVVAILSLADAQQLFRALSLCNAC
;
A
#
# COMPACT_ATOMS: atom_id res chain seq x y z
N MET A 1 -9.50 -3.97 -10.95
CA MET A 1 -9.00 -2.72 -11.57
C MET A 1 -9.76 -1.44 -11.13
N ALA A 2 -11.09 -1.44 -11.02
CA ALA A 2 -11.85 -0.20 -10.73
C ALA A 2 -11.69 0.33 -9.30
N THR A 3 -11.56 -0.55 -8.29
CA THR A 3 -11.65 -0.15 -6.88
C THR A 3 -10.48 0.72 -6.42
N TRP A 4 -9.23 0.37 -6.77
CA TRP A 4 -8.04 1.13 -6.32
C TRP A 4 -8.01 2.55 -6.87
N LYS A 5 -8.20 2.67 -8.19
CA LYS A 5 -8.30 3.95 -8.88
C LYS A 5 -9.53 4.75 -8.44
N HIS A 6 -10.62 4.07 -8.09
CA HIS A 6 -11.79 4.75 -7.53
C HIS A 6 -11.45 5.36 -6.16
N LEU A 7 -10.81 4.59 -5.26
CA LEU A 7 -10.39 5.06 -3.95
C LEU A 7 -9.40 6.24 -4.04
N SER A 8 -8.42 6.17 -4.95
CA SER A 8 -7.43 7.26 -5.12
C SER A 8 -8.06 8.59 -5.54
N ASN A 9 -9.19 8.54 -6.24
CA ASN A 9 -9.92 9.71 -6.72
C ASN A 9 -10.89 10.28 -5.68
N LEU A 10 -11.04 9.66 -4.51
CA LEU A 10 -11.92 10.17 -3.46
C LEU A 10 -11.23 11.33 -2.74
N PRO A 11 -11.69 12.59 -2.91
CA PRO A 11 -11.02 13.74 -2.29
C PRO A 11 -11.16 13.74 -0.76
N THR A 12 -12.11 12.98 -0.21
CA THR A 12 -12.35 12.86 1.22
C THR A 12 -11.61 11.69 1.87
N LEU A 13 -10.89 10.87 1.09
CA LEU A 13 -10.20 9.70 1.61
C LEU A 13 -8.86 10.10 2.25
N LEU A 14 -8.87 10.23 3.58
CA LEU A 14 -7.69 10.56 4.38
C LEU A 14 -7.01 9.31 4.98
N THR A 15 -7.79 8.26 5.25
CA THR A 15 -7.31 7.04 5.89
C THR A 15 -7.77 5.82 5.13
N LEU A 16 -6.83 4.91 4.84
CA LEU A 16 -7.10 3.64 4.19
C LEU A 16 -6.51 2.50 5.01
N ARG A 17 -7.33 1.49 5.30
CA ARG A 17 -6.92 0.30 6.04
C ARG A 17 -7.34 -0.94 5.27
N ILE A 18 -6.39 -1.81 4.96
CA ILE A 18 -6.62 -3.02 4.18
C ILE A 18 -6.28 -4.22 5.05
N TYR A 19 -7.25 -5.13 5.17
CA TYR A 19 -7.17 -6.33 5.99
C TYR A 19 -7.38 -7.55 5.10
N GLU A 20 -6.32 -8.31 4.90
CA GLU A 20 -6.41 -9.64 4.32
C GLU A 20 -6.91 -10.61 5.41
N ARG A 21 -8.16 -11.04 5.29
CA ARG A 21 -8.83 -11.89 6.30
C ARG A 21 -8.75 -13.38 6.01
N ASP A 22 -8.38 -13.79 4.80
CA ASP A 22 -8.39 -15.19 4.38
C ASP A 22 -7.05 -15.59 3.74
N ILE A 23 -6.44 -16.64 4.27
CA ILE A 23 -5.18 -17.24 3.81
C ILE A 23 -5.38 -18.08 2.54
N HIS A 24 -6.62 -18.49 2.26
CA HIS A 24 -6.95 -19.35 1.12
C HIS A 24 -7.35 -18.57 -0.14
N HIS A 25 -7.69 -17.29 0.02
CA HIS A 25 -8.03 -16.40 -1.09
C HIS A 25 -7.14 -15.17 -0.99
N PRO A 26 -5.89 -15.28 -1.48
CA PRO A 26 -5.02 -14.12 -1.63
C PRO A 26 -5.82 -13.03 -2.33
N MET A 27 -5.80 -11.83 -1.75
CA MET A 27 -6.46 -10.72 -2.40
C MET A 27 -5.81 -10.53 -3.78
N ASP A 28 -6.62 -10.30 -4.81
CA ASP A 28 -6.09 -10.16 -6.18
C ASP A 28 -5.41 -8.80 -6.32
N TRP A 29 -4.12 -8.77 -5.95
CA TRP A 29 -3.27 -7.58 -5.97
C TRP A 29 -2.74 -7.28 -7.39
N ASP A 30 -2.85 -8.22 -8.34
CA ASP A 30 -2.44 -8.06 -9.75
C ASP A 30 -3.22 -6.95 -10.47
N HIS A 31 -4.22 -6.36 -9.82
CA HIS A 31 -5.03 -5.27 -10.35
C HIS A 31 -4.83 -3.92 -9.65
N LEU A 32 -3.89 -3.83 -8.71
CA LEU A 32 -3.54 -2.61 -7.97
C LEU A 32 -2.42 -1.87 -8.67
N TYR A 33 -2.67 -1.48 -9.91
CA TYR A 33 -1.72 -0.65 -10.64
C TYR A 33 -1.81 0.81 -10.22
N SER A 34 -0.66 1.46 -10.34
CA SER A 34 -0.36 2.87 -10.17
C SER A 34 -1.57 3.79 -10.01
N ALA A 35 -1.67 4.37 -8.82
CA ALA A 35 -2.68 5.36 -8.49
C ALA A 35 -2.05 6.49 -7.68
N HIS A 36 -2.60 7.68 -7.83
CA HIS A 36 -2.14 8.87 -7.12
C HIS A 36 -3.15 9.26 -6.05
N PHE A 37 -2.77 9.13 -4.78
CA PHE A 37 -3.62 9.44 -3.63
C PHE A 37 -3.31 10.84 -3.11
N PHE A 38 -4.03 11.85 -3.63
CA PHE A 38 -3.76 13.26 -3.30
C PHE A 38 -3.91 13.59 -1.82
N ASN A 39 -4.89 12.99 -1.12
CA ASN A 39 -5.29 13.41 0.22
C ASN A 39 -5.04 12.35 1.31
N LEU A 40 -4.46 11.21 0.95
CA LEU A 40 -4.29 10.11 1.90
C LEU A 40 -3.12 10.42 2.85
N THR A 41 -3.42 10.50 4.15
CA THR A 41 -2.43 10.77 5.20
C THR A 41 -2.03 9.53 5.99
N THR A 42 -2.92 8.54 6.06
CA THR A 42 -2.71 7.32 6.84
C THR A 42 -3.01 6.08 6.02
N LEU A 43 -2.02 5.19 5.89
CA LEU A 43 -2.14 3.93 5.16
C LEU A 43 -1.74 2.76 6.08
N THR A 44 -2.64 1.78 6.23
CA THR A 44 -2.39 0.58 7.03
C THR A 44 -2.67 -0.69 6.24
N PHE A 45 -1.70 -1.60 6.24
CA PHE A 45 -1.84 -2.96 5.72
C PHE A 45 -1.73 -3.98 6.85
N CYS A 46 -2.70 -4.89 6.91
CA CYS A 46 -2.66 -6.11 7.71
C CYS A 46 -2.79 -7.29 6.75
N VAL A 47 -1.66 -7.91 6.41
CA VAL A 47 -1.53 -8.88 5.31
C VAL A 47 -0.65 -10.06 5.71
N ASN A 48 -0.71 -11.18 4.99
CA ASN A 48 0.15 -12.32 5.30
C ASN A 48 1.59 -12.13 4.81
N THR A 49 1.75 -11.56 3.62
CA THR A 49 3.04 -11.30 2.96
C THR A 49 3.19 -9.82 2.61
N SER A 50 4.43 -9.36 2.50
CA SER A 50 4.73 -7.96 2.17
C SER A 50 4.89 -7.69 0.67
N ALA A 51 4.93 -8.72 -0.18
CA ALA A 51 5.23 -8.59 -1.60
C ALA A 51 4.28 -7.61 -2.30
N ASP A 52 2.98 -7.76 -2.05
CA ASP A 52 1.97 -6.92 -2.68
C ASP A 52 1.98 -5.48 -2.16
N VAL A 53 2.27 -5.31 -0.87
CA VAL A 53 2.44 -3.98 -0.26
C VAL A 53 3.62 -3.27 -0.89
N ILE A 54 4.75 -3.96 -1.08
CA ILE A 54 5.93 -3.40 -1.75
C ILE A 54 5.57 -2.94 -3.16
N THR A 55 4.87 -3.78 -3.93
CA THR A 55 4.39 -3.44 -5.28
C THR A 55 3.51 -2.18 -5.25
N VAL A 56 2.56 -2.09 -4.31
CA VAL A 56 1.71 -0.90 -4.14
C VAL A 56 2.56 0.35 -3.85
N MET A 57 3.51 0.26 -2.93
CA MET A 57 4.39 1.38 -2.58
C MET A 57 5.32 1.79 -3.73
N GLN A 58 5.75 0.84 -4.58
CA GLN A 58 6.62 1.12 -5.72
C GLN A 58 5.89 1.80 -6.89
N HIS A 59 4.60 1.53 -7.06
CA HIS A 59 3.86 1.97 -8.23
C HIS A 59 2.82 3.06 -7.95
N SER A 60 2.43 3.28 -6.69
CA SER A 60 1.48 4.32 -6.30
C SER A 60 2.18 5.51 -5.66
N GLU A 61 1.55 6.67 -5.78
CA GLU A 61 2.06 7.92 -5.24
C GLU A 61 1.19 8.38 -4.06
N PHE A 62 1.85 8.75 -2.97
CA PHE A 62 1.21 9.16 -1.72
C PHE A 62 1.84 10.46 -1.18
N PRO A 63 1.68 11.59 -1.87
CA PRO A 63 2.41 12.83 -1.57
C PRO A 63 2.16 13.40 -0.17
N LEU A 64 1.02 13.08 0.46
CA LEU A 64 0.65 13.55 1.80
C LEU A 64 0.74 12.47 2.88
N LEU A 65 1.37 11.33 2.60
CA LEU A 65 1.45 10.23 3.55
C LEU A 65 2.30 10.60 4.77
N GLN A 66 1.65 10.62 5.93
CA GLN A 66 2.28 10.95 7.21
C GLN A 66 2.52 9.69 8.06
N GLU A 67 1.60 8.72 7.96
CA GLU A 67 1.66 7.50 8.74
C GLU A 67 1.50 6.28 7.83
N PHE A 68 2.50 5.40 7.87
CA PHE A 68 2.47 4.08 7.26
C PHE A 68 2.60 3.00 8.32
N LYS A 69 1.71 2.01 8.28
CA LYS A 69 1.74 0.85 9.18
C LYS A 69 1.60 -0.44 8.39
N LEU A 70 2.53 -1.37 8.63
CA LEU A 70 2.48 -2.73 8.10
C LEU A 70 2.45 -3.73 9.26
N VAL A 71 1.42 -4.57 9.28
CA VAL A 71 1.34 -5.76 10.13
C VAL A 71 1.38 -6.97 9.21
N VAL A 72 2.45 -7.75 9.30
CA VAL A 72 2.71 -8.88 8.42
C VAL A 72 3.18 -10.09 9.21
N ALA A 73 2.76 -11.29 8.79
CA ALA A 73 3.14 -12.53 9.45
C ALA A 73 4.61 -12.89 9.21
N ILE A 74 5.09 -12.69 7.97
CA ILE A 74 6.45 -12.99 7.56
C ILE A 74 7.01 -11.80 6.80
N LEU A 75 8.14 -11.26 7.27
CA LEU A 75 8.90 -10.22 6.58
C LEU A 75 10.36 -10.65 6.46
N SER A 76 10.80 -10.97 5.25
CA SER A 76 12.22 -11.25 5.01
C SER A 76 13.05 -9.97 5.06
N LEU A 77 14.36 -10.08 5.29
CA LEU A 77 15.26 -8.93 5.24
C LEU A 77 15.25 -8.25 3.86
N ALA A 78 15.18 -9.04 2.80
CA ALA A 78 15.12 -8.53 1.43
C ALA A 78 13.85 -7.69 1.20
N ASP A 79 12.71 -8.20 1.64
CA ASP A 79 11.43 -7.49 1.54
C ASP A 79 11.42 -6.22 2.39
N ALA A 80 11.96 -6.27 3.62
CA ALA A 80 12.10 -5.10 4.46
C ALA A 80 12.93 -4.00 3.77
N GLN A 81 14.05 -4.36 3.15
CA GLN A 81 14.88 -3.41 2.39
C GLN A 81 14.14 -2.82 1.19
N GLN A 82 13.42 -3.63 0.43
CA GLN A 82 12.63 -3.14 -0.70
C GLN A 82 11.51 -2.21 -0.25
N LEU A 83 10.85 -2.52 0.86
CA LEU A 83 9.81 -1.69 1.46
C LEU A 83 10.36 -0.33 1.89
N PHE A 84 11.51 -0.29 2.59
CA PHE A 84 12.13 0.98 2.99
C PHE A 84 12.57 1.82 1.79
N ARG A 85 13.06 1.18 0.72
CA ARG A 85 13.39 1.87 -0.53
C ARG A 85 12.14 2.48 -1.16
N ALA A 86 11.05 1.71 -1.26
CA ALA A 86 9.79 2.19 -1.80
C ALA A 86 9.22 3.36 -0.97
N LEU A 87 9.18 3.23 0.35
CA LEU A 87 8.72 4.29 1.25
C LEU A 87 9.56 5.58 1.15
N SER A 88 10.88 5.44 1.00
CA SER A 88 11.77 6.58 0.79
C SER A 88 11.45 7.32 -0.52
N LEU A 89 11.00 6.60 -1.55
CA LEU A 89 10.59 7.18 -2.83
C LEU A 89 9.19 7.80 -2.76
N CYS A 90 8.27 7.27 -1.96
CA CYS A 90 6.91 7.85 -1.82
C CYS A 90 6.92 9.28 -1.25
N ASN A 91 7.94 9.63 -0.47
CA ASN A 91 8.13 10.96 0.10
C ASN A 91 9.17 11.80 -0.67
N ALA A 92 9.81 11.25 -1.70
CA ALA A 92 10.76 11.99 -2.52
C ALA A 92 9.96 12.82 -3.53
N CYS A 93 9.90 14.13 -3.29
CA CYS A 93 9.31 15.13 -4.18
C CYS A 93 10.00 15.20 -5.54
#